data_AF-A0A9R1TYL4-F1
#
_entry.id   AF-A0A9R1TYL4-F1
#
_cell.length_a   1.000
_cell.length_b   1.000
_cell.length_c   1.000
_cell.angle_alpha   90.00
_cell.angle_beta   90.00
_cell.angle_gamma   90.00
#
_symmetry.space_group_name_H-M   'P 1'
#
loop_
_entity.id
_entity.type
_entity.pdbx_description
1 polymer ?
#
loop_
_entity_poly.entity_id
_entity_poly.type
_entity_poly.pdbx_seq_one_letter_code
_entity_poly.pdbx_strand_id
1 'polypeptide(L)'
;MSKFQAKLKMRRNSTVYTVLRSMRQPTKLDEVINSVRKPKGAVPNFGLPKWKAIPLEWKIPLVPWPEENYFSRKKIGKKLYTSSRNVDFDLTDPNNYEIAFAYNSLHDRHLARYFSNEKNVWRLKELGFITDNLDAKCSVKEYNMYRKYLRKVHGDGVRKELRRREEEGMERRDLKIANAEAQMKITK
;
A
#
# COMPACT_ATOMS: atom_id res chain seq x y z
N MET A 1 -30.34 -22.93 25.91
CA MET A 1 -30.18 -22.29 24.57
C MET A 1 -31.22 -22.86 23.60
N SER A 2 -31.99 -22.02 22.91
CA SER A 2 -33.06 -22.43 21.99
C SER A 2 -32.53 -23.24 20.79
N LYS A 3 -33.22 -24.33 20.40
CA LYS A 3 -32.90 -25.19 19.23
C LYS A 3 -32.69 -24.38 17.93
N PHE A 4 -33.34 -23.22 17.83
CA PHE A 4 -33.20 -22.29 16.72
C PHE A 4 -31.80 -21.66 16.65
N GLN A 5 -31.22 -21.27 17.79
CA GLN A 5 -29.87 -20.69 17.83
C GLN A 5 -28.78 -21.71 17.50
N ALA A 6 -28.96 -22.98 17.90
CA ALA A 6 -28.04 -24.06 17.55
C ALA A 6 -28.01 -24.34 16.03
N LYS A 7 -29.19 -24.35 15.38
CA LYS A 7 -29.33 -24.57 13.93
C LYS A 7 -28.74 -23.41 13.12
N LEU A 8 -28.90 -22.15 13.58
CA LEU A 8 -28.27 -20.98 12.96
C LEU A 8 -26.74 -21.02 13.09
N LYS A 9 -26.22 -21.48 14.24
CA LYS A 9 -24.77 -21.62 14.49
C LYS A 9 -24.16 -22.71 13.60
N MET A 10 -24.82 -23.86 13.46
CA MET A 10 -24.41 -24.91 12.51
C MET A 10 -24.42 -24.44 11.05
N ARG A 11 -25.48 -23.74 10.60
CA ARG A 11 -25.56 -23.21 9.23
C ARG A 11 -24.48 -22.18 8.93
N ARG A 12 -24.18 -21.27 9.88
CA ARG A 12 -23.06 -20.33 9.75
C ARG A 12 -21.73 -21.07 9.61
N ASN A 13 -21.51 -22.11 10.41
CA ASN A 13 -20.29 -22.90 10.34
C ASN A 13 -20.16 -23.64 9.00
N SER A 14 -21.23 -24.29 8.50
CA SER A 14 -21.19 -24.99 7.21
C SER A 14 -20.94 -24.05 6.03
N THR A 15 -21.55 -22.84 6.05
CA THR A 15 -21.35 -21.82 5.02
C THR A 15 -19.94 -21.23 5.07
N VAL A 16 -19.37 -21.03 6.25
CA VAL A 16 -17.97 -20.58 6.40
C VAL A 16 -17.00 -21.64 5.85
N TYR A 17 -17.21 -22.91 6.16
CA TYR A 17 -16.37 -24.00 5.64
C TYR A 17 -16.43 -24.15 4.12
N THR A 18 -17.62 -24.04 3.50
CA THR A 18 -17.74 -24.09 2.04
C THR A 18 -17.10 -22.88 1.36
N VAL A 19 -17.21 -21.69 1.95
CA VAL A 19 -16.54 -20.48 1.45
C VAL A 19 -15.02 -20.60 1.57
N LEU A 20 -14.48 -21.08 2.70
CA LEU A 20 -13.04 -21.26 2.87
C LEU A 20 -12.44 -22.25 1.87
N ARG A 21 -13.19 -23.32 1.55
CA ARG A 21 -12.75 -24.35 0.61
C ARG A 21 -12.83 -23.92 -0.86
N SER A 22 -13.67 -22.93 -1.19
CA SER A 22 -13.75 -22.35 -2.53
C SER A 22 -12.73 -21.22 -2.78
N MET A 23 -11.99 -20.79 -1.76
CA MET A 23 -10.94 -19.79 -1.92
C MET A 23 -9.70 -20.40 -2.59
N ARG A 24 -9.09 -19.61 -3.49
CA ARG A 24 -7.80 -19.92 -4.08
C ARG A 24 -6.71 -19.95 -3.00
N GLN A 25 -5.88 -21.00 -3.01
CA GLN A 25 -4.71 -21.09 -2.13
C GLN A 25 -3.66 -20.03 -2.51
N PRO A 26 -3.03 -19.36 -1.53
CA PRO A 26 -1.98 -18.38 -1.81
C PRO A 26 -0.78 -19.07 -2.43
N THR A 27 -0.21 -18.45 -3.46
CA THR A 27 1.06 -18.89 -4.05
C THR A 27 2.25 -18.41 -3.19
N LYS A 28 3.43 -19.00 -3.41
CA LYS A 28 4.68 -18.49 -2.79
C LYS A 28 4.91 -17.00 -3.05
N LEU A 29 4.50 -16.50 -4.22
CA LEU A 29 4.57 -15.08 -4.54
C LEU A 29 3.55 -14.28 -3.71
N ASP A 30 2.33 -14.78 -3.53
CA ASP A 30 1.31 -14.13 -2.69
C ASP A 30 1.76 -14.05 -1.23
N GLU A 31 2.48 -15.06 -0.72
CA GLU A 31 3.08 -15.03 0.61
C GLU A 31 4.10 -13.89 0.76
N VAL A 32 4.94 -13.69 -0.26
CA VAL A 32 5.91 -12.58 -0.27
C VAL A 32 5.17 -11.25 -0.33
N ILE A 33 4.20 -11.10 -1.24
CA ILE A 33 3.40 -9.88 -1.39
C ILE A 33 2.69 -9.51 -0.08
N ASN A 34 2.09 -10.49 0.60
CA ASN A 34 1.39 -10.28 1.87
C ASN A 34 2.34 -10.01 3.04
N SER A 35 3.59 -10.46 2.97
CA SER A 35 4.60 -10.18 4.00
C SER A 35 5.05 -8.71 3.97
N VAL A 36 5.01 -8.05 2.81
CA VAL A 36 5.37 -6.65 2.67
C VAL A 36 4.22 -5.76 3.09
N ARG A 37 4.51 -4.80 3.98
CA ARG A 37 3.50 -3.86 4.46
C ARG A 37 3.10 -2.88 3.35
N LYS A 38 1.80 -2.76 3.09
CA LYS A 38 1.26 -1.73 2.19
C LYS A 38 1.63 -0.32 2.69
N PRO A 39 2.01 0.62 1.81
CA PRO A 39 2.40 1.96 2.22
C PRO A 39 1.20 2.73 2.80
N LYS A 40 1.47 3.68 3.70
CA LYS A 40 0.43 4.51 4.33
C LYS A 40 -0.33 5.30 3.27
N GLY A 41 -1.67 5.29 3.34
CA GLY A 41 -2.55 5.94 2.37
C GLY A 41 -2.91 5.08 1.13
N ALA A 42 -2.41 3.84 1.04
CA ALA A 42 -2.77 2.88 0.00
C ALA A 42 -4.26 2.50 0.05
N VAL A 43 -4.79 2.37 1.25
CA VAL A 43 -6.19 2.10 1.51
C VAL A 43 -6.83 3.41 1.95
N PRO A 44 -7.84 3.93 1.24
CA PRO A 44 -8.62 5.07 1.69
C PRO A 44 -9.20 4.83 3.10
N ASN A 45 -9.14 5.84 3.97
CA ASN A 45 -9.71 5.75 5.33
C ASN A 45 -11.25 5.64 5.28
N PHE A 46 -11.86 6.25 4.27
CA PHE A 46 -13.30 6.31 4.02
C PHE A 46 -13.63 5.62 2.70
N GLY A 47 -14.91 5.29 2.49
CA GLY A 47 -15.40 4.67 1.26
C GLY A 47 -15.93 3.25 1.45
N LEU A 48 -16.49 2.72 0.36
CA LEU A 48 -17.18 1.42 0.37
C LEU A 48 -16.26 0.28 0.81
N PRO A 49 -16.76 -0.74 1.53
CA PRO A 49 -15.96 -1.89 1.94
C PRO A 49 -15.20 -2.56 0.78
N LYS A 50 -15.82 -2.60 -0.41
CA LYS A 50 -15.18 -3.12 -1.62
C LYS A 50 -13.89 -2.40 -1.95
N TRP A 51 -13.79 -1.08 -1.75
CA TRP A 51 -12.59 -0.29 -2.07
C TRP A 51 -11.37 -0.68 -1.23
N LYS A 52 -11.58 -1.18 -0.01
CA LYS A 52 -10.50 -1.68 0.83
C LYS A 52 -9.86 -2.96 0.27
N ALA A 53 -10.63 -3.74 -0.47
CA ALA A 53 -10.18 -4.95 -1.16
C ALA A 53 -9.61 -4.66 -2.56
N ILE A 54 -9.81 -3.45 -3.11
CA ILE A 54 -9.34 -3.11 -4.46
C ILE A 54 -7.80 -3.02 -4.49
N PRO A 55 -7.13 -3.72 -5.43
CA PRO A 55 -5.69 -3.59 -5.65
C PRO A 55 -5.27 -2.15 -5.97
N LEU A 56 -4.02 -1.79 -5.68
CA LEU A 56 -3.50 -0.45 -5.98
C LEU A 56 -3.47 -0.12 -7.49
N GLU A 57 -3.54 -1.14 -8.34
CA GLU A 57 -3.52 -1.01 -9.80
C GLU A 57 -4.84 -0.45 -10.35
N TRP A 58 -5.93 -0.69 -9.63
CA TRP A 58 -7.25 -0.33 -10.08
C TRP A 58 -7.58 1.09 -9.65
N LYS A 59 -8.22 1.81 -10.57
CA LYS A 59 -8.73 3.16 -10.34
C LYS A 59 -9.91 3.07 -9.39
N ILE A 60 -9.99 4.02 -8.46
CA ILE A 60 -11.23 4.24 -7.70
C ILE A 60 -12.23 4.90 -8.65
N PRO A 61 -13.44 4.34 -8.81
CA PRO A 61 -14.46 4.92 -9.66
C PRO A 61 -14.96 6.23 -9.04
N LEU A 62 -15.29 7.20 -9.89
CA LEU A 62 -16.01 8.39 -9.48
C LEU A 62 -17.47 7.97 -9.25
N VAL A 63 -17.91 8.01 -8.00
CA VAL A 63 -19.32 7.79 -7.63
C VAL A 63 -19.87 9.17 -7.26
N PRO A 64 -21.04 9.58 -7.78
CA PRO A 64 -21.70 10.80 -7.31
C PRO A 64 -22.01 10.62 -5.83
N TRP A 65 -21.47 11.52 -5.01
CA TRP A 65 -21.36 11.31 -3.57
C TRP A 65 -21.70 12.60 -2.80
N PRO A 66 -22.26 12.52 -1.58
CA PRO A 66 -22.45 13.69 -0.74
C PRO A 66 -21.14 14.46 -0.50
N GLU A 67 -21.23 15.79 -0.55
CA GLU A 67 -20.09 16.73 -0.63
C GLU A 67 -19.05 16.59 0.49
N GLU A 68 -19.41 15.98 1.61
CA GLU A 68 -18.53 15.82 2.78
C GLU A 68 -17.36 14.86 2.58
N ASN A 69 -17.36 14.03 1.53
CA ASN A 69 -16.29 13.05 1.34
C ASN A 69 -15.23 13.56 0.36
N TYR A 70 -14.00 13.67 0.87
CA TYR A 70 -12.86 14.20 0.11
C TYR A 70 -11.74 13.17 0.06
N PHE A 71 -11.05 13.09 -1.08
CA PHE A 71 -9.79 12.34 -1.15
C PHE A 71 -8.65 13.19 -0.61
N SER A 72 -7.75 12.56 0.14
CA SER A 72 -6.52 13.18 0.60
C SER A 72 -5.33 12.25 0.39
N ARG A 73 -4.17 12.83 0.12
CA ARG A 73 -2.93 12.08 -0.12
C ARG A 73 -2.05 12.05 1.13
N LYS A 74 -1.73 13.24 1.64
CA LYS A 74 -0.93 13.50 2.86
C LYS A 74 -1.35 14.84 3.48
N LYS A 75 -0.84 15.10 4.68
CA LYS A 75 -0.93 16.41 5.34
C LYS A 75 -0.15 17.48 4.57
N ILE A 76 -0.56 18.74 4.76
CA ILE A 76 0.16 19.89 4.21
C ILE A 76 1.58 19.98 4.74
N GLY A 77 2.48 20.55 3.93
CA GLY A 77 3.90 20.70 4.27
C GLY A 77 4.68 19.37 4.34
N LYS A 78 4.04 18.24 4.01
CA LYS A 78 4.69 16.92 3.92
C LYS A 78 4.90 16.54 2.47
N LYS A 79 6.13 16.17 2.15
CA LYS A 79 6.52 15.69 0.82
C LYS A 79 5.63 14.52 0.39
N LEU A 80 5.01 14.66 -0.77
CA LEU A 80 4.10 13.65 -1.32
C LEU A 80 4.87 12.38 -1.69
N TYR A 81 5.87 12.51 -2.55
CA TYR A 81 6.70 11.43 -3.05
C TYR A 81 7.93 11.21 -2.16
N THR A 82 8.09 10.02 -1.64
CA THR A 82 9.27 9.60 -0.88
C THR A 82 10.44 9.38 -1.85
N SER A 83 11.47 10.21 -1.74
CA SER A 83 12.81 9.84 -2.20
C SER A 83 13.40 9.02 -1.06
N SER A 84 13.35 7.70 -1.14
CA SER A 84 14.04 6.89 -0.15
C SER A 84 15.54 7.19 -0.33
N ARG A 85 16.27 7.47 0.76
CA ARG A 85 17.73 7.74 0.67
C ARG A 85 18.52 6.51 0.19
N ASN A 86 17.87 5.35 0.11
CA ASN A 86 18.44 4.06 -0.26
C ASN A 86 17.73 3.46 -1.49
N VAL A 87 17.14 4.29 -2.37
CA VAL A 87 16.75 3.81 -3.71
C VAL A 87 17.83 4.22 -4.69
N ASP A 88 18.38 3.23 -5.38
CA ASP A 88 19.24 3.42 -6.54
C ASP A 88 18.51 4.27 -7.60
N PHE A 89 19.27 4.81 -8.55
CA PHE A 89 18.70 5.57 -9.66
C PHE A 89 17.77 4.67 -10.49
N ASP A 90 16.46 4.90 -10.39
CA ASP A 90 15.46 4.10 -11.07
C ASP A 90 15.24 4.59 -12.50
N LEU A 91 15.75 3.83 -13.46
CA LEU A 91 15.63 4.06 -14.90
C LEU A 91 14.41 3.36 -15.54
N THR A 92 13.52 2.77 -14.73
CA THR A 92 12.37 2.02 -15.28
C THR A 92 11.40 2.92 -16.04
N ASP A 93 11.26 4.19 -15.61
CA ASP A 93 10.38 5.17 -16.26
C ASP A 93 11.09 6.54 -16.43
N PRO A 94 12.04 6.66 -17.38
CA PRO A 94 12.82 7.89 -17.56
C PRO A 94 11.97 9.10 -17.93
N ASN A 95 10.89 8.87 -18.69
CA ASN A 95 10.01 9.90 -19.20
C ASN A 95 8.76 10.15 -18.33
N ASN A 96 8.64 9.47 -17.18
CA ASN A 96 7.52 9.61 -16.25
C ASN A 96 6.13 9.33 -16.87
N TYR A 97 6.03 8.37 -17.80
CA TYR A 97 4.76 8.00 -18.42
C TYR A 97 3.83 7.26 -17.45
N GLU A 98 4.37 6.51 -16.50
CA GLU A 98 3.57 5.78 -15.52
C GLU A 98 3.06 6.71 -14.41
N ILE A 99 3.96 7.53 -13.86
CA ILE A 99 3.71 8.40 -12.70
C ILE A 99 4.13 9.84 -13.03
N ALA A 100 3.15 10.72 -13.19
CA ALA A 100 3.41 12.14 -13.27
C ALA A 100 3.73 12.72 -11.88
N PHE A 101 4.92 13.30 -11.74
CA PHE A 101 5.37 14.01 -10.53
C PHE A 101 5.06 15.51 -10.60
N ALA A 102 3.77 15.85 -10.78
CA ALA A 102 3.35 17.24 -10.86
C ALA A 102 3.62 17.96 -9.53
N TYR A 103 4.18 19.18 -9.62
CA TYR A 103 4.42 20.02 -8.46
C TYR A 103 3.09 20.41 -7.79
N ASN A 104 3.06 20.37 -6.46
CA ASN A 104 1.93 20.79 -5.66
C ASN A 104 2.43 21.55 -4.42
N SER A 105 2.05 22.83 -4.31
CA SER A 105 2.47 23.72 -3.24
C SER A 105 2.02 23.24 -1.85
N LEU A 106 0.84 22.60 -1.72
CA LEU A 106 0.37 22.09 -0.43
C LEU A 106 1.26 20.98 0.12
N HIS A 107 2.02 20.29 -0.73
CA HIS A 107 2.92 19.20 -0.34
C HIS A 107 4.40 19.59 -0.35
N ASP A 108 4.72 20.88 -0.55
CA ASP A 108 6.09 21.36 -0.47
C ASP A 108 6.56 21.39 0.98
N ARG A 109 7.70 20.73 1.25
CA ARG A 109 8.35 20.72 2.56
C ARG A 109 8.84 22.12 2.95
N HIS A 110 9.26 22.93 1.99
CA HIS A 110 9.82 24.26 2.25
C HIS A 110 8.73 25.26 2.65
N LEU A 111 7.48 25.00 2.26
CA LEU A 111 6.32 25.77 2.71
C LEU A 111 5.79 25.34 4.09
N ALA A 112 6.43 24.40 4.78
CA ALA A 112 5.99 23.97 6.11
C ALA A 112 5.91 25.13 7.13
N ARG A 113 6.83 26.10 7.08
CA ARG A 113 6.78 27.31 7.93
C ARG A 113 5.58 28.19 7.59
N TYR A 114 5.24 28.31 6.31
CA TYR A 114 4.05 29.05 5.86
C TYR A 114 2.76 28.40 6.39
N PHE A 115 2.69 27.07 6.36
CA PHE A 115 1.56 26.28 6.90
C PHE A 115 1.52 26.22 8.43
N SER A 116 2.55 26.69 9.14
CA SER A 116 2.56 26.76 10.60
C SER A 116 1.81 27.97 11.14
N ASN A 117 1.54 28.97 10.29
CA ASN A 117 0.80 30.17 10.67
C ASN A 117 -0.72 29.89 10.61
N GLU A 118 -1.40 30.07 11.74
CA GLU A 118 -2.84 29.81 11.89
C GLU A 118 -3.70 30.63 10.93
N LYS A 119 -3.33 31.89 10.63
CA LYS A 119 -4.08 32.73 9.68
C LYS A 119 -4.09 32.14 8.28
N ASN A 120 -2.95 31.59 7.85
CA ASN A 120 -2.81 30.94 6.54
C ASN A 120 -3.62 29.64 6.50
N VAL A 121 -3.55 28.84 7.57
CA VAL A 121 -4.33 27.60 7.69
C VAL A 121 -5.83 27.89 7.68
N TRP A 122 -6.27 28.89 8.45
CA TRP A 122 -7.67 29.33 8.47
C TRP A 122 -8.15 29.71 7.07
N ARG A 123 -7.37 30.52 6.35
CA ARG A 123 -7.70 30.89 4.96
C ARG A 123 -7.76 29.69 4.02
N LEU A 124 -6.87 28.71 4.17
CA LEU A 124 -6.88 27.49 3.35
C LEU A 124 -8.09 26.58 3.65
N LYS A 125 -8.55 26.55 4.90
CA LYS A 125 -9.78 25.84 5.30
C LYS A 125 -11.01 26.51 4.71
N GLU A 126 -11.10 27.84 4.83
CA GLU A 126 -12.19 28.65 4.29
C GLU A 126 -12.34 28.47 2.78
N LEU A 127 -11.21 28.43 2.06
CA LEU A 127 -11.17 28.18 0.62
C LEU A 127 -11.36 26.70 0.24
N GLY A 128 -11.48 25.81 1.22
CA GLY A 128 -11.76 24.39 1.01
C GLY A 128 -10.57 23.57 0.49
N PHE A 129 -9.34 24.08 0.49
CA PHE A 129 -8.16 23.34 0.02
C PHE A 129 -7.69 22.26 0.99
N ILE A 130 -7.95 22.47 2.28
CA ILE A 130 -7.52 21.56 3.35
C ILE A 130 -8.70 21.18 4.23
N THR A 131 -8.50 20.12 5.01
CA THR A 131 -9.47 19.60 5.97
C THR A 131 -9.15 20.14 7.36
N ASP A 132 -10.04 19.91 8.33
CA ASP A 132 -9.76 20.27 9.71
C ASP A 132 -8.55 19.57 10.31
N ASN A 133 -8.28 18.35 9.83
CA ASN A 133 -7.12 17.55 10.18
C ASN A 133 -5.85 17.97 9.43
N LEU A 134 -5.86 19.10 8.70
CA LEU A 134 -4.74 19.59 7.88
C LEU A 134 -4.34 18.64 6.73
N ASP A 135 -5.28 17.80 6.28
CA ASP A 135 -5.07 16.96 5.11
C ASP A 135 -5.34 17.78 3.84
N ALA A 136 -4.45 17.69 2.85
CA ALA A 136 -4.66 18.37 1.58
C ALA A 136 -5.74 17.63 0.77
N LYS A 137 -6.81 18.33 0.41
CA LYS A 137 -7.85 17.78 -0.46
C LYS A 137 -7.30 17.61 -1.88
N CYS A 138 -7.76 16.59 -2.58
CA CYS A 138 -7.36 16.32 -3.96
C CYS A 138 -8.52 15.73 -4.76
N SER A 139 -8.42 15.86 -6.09
CA SER A 139 -9.37 15.24 -7.01
C SER A 139 -9.20 13.71 -7.08
N VAL A 140 -10.24 13.01 -7.55
CA VAL A 140 -10.16 11.55 -7.80
C VAL A 140 -9.05 11.21 -8.79
N LYS A 141 -8.83 12.05 -9.80
CA LYS A 141 -7.76 11.89 -10.80
C LYS A 141 -6.39 11.93 -10.13
N GLU A 142 -6.14 12.94 -9.31
CA GLU A 142 -4.92 13.08 -8.54
C GLU A 142 -4.69 11.94 -7.55
N TYR A 143 -5.75 11.50 -6.87
CA TYR A 143 -5.67 10.39 -5.94
C TYR A 143 -5.33 9.08 -6.66
N ASN A 144 -5.95 8.81 -7.82
CA ASN A 144 -5.62 7.65 -8.64
C ASN A 144 -4.18 7.69 -9.18
N MET A 145 -3.67 8.87 -9.55
CA MET A 145 -2.25 9.03 -9.90
C MET A 145 -1.33 8.74 -8.70
N TYR A 146 -1.70 9.20 -7.51
CA TYR A 146 -0.97 8.90 -6.30
C TYR A 146 -1.03 7.40 -5.92
N ARG A 147 -2.14 6.71 -6.17
CA ARG A 147 -2.25 5.24 -6.00
C ARG A 147 -1.25 4.49 -6.89
N LYS A 148 -1.02 4.92 -8.13
CA LYS A 148 0.02 4.34 -9.00
C LYS A 148 1.42 4.49 -8.39
N TYR A 149 1.72 5.65 -7.82
CA TYR A 149 2.97 5.84 -7.08
C TYR A 149 3.08 4.88 -5.88
N LEU A 150 2.02 4.75 -5.08
CA LEU A 150 2.00 3.81 -3.95
C LEU A 150 2.15 2.35 -4.39
N ARG A 151 1.61 1.98 -5.57
CA ARG A 151 1.83 0.67 -6.20
C ARG A 151 3.31 0.46 -6.49
N LYS A 152 3.98 1.42 -7.10
CA LYS A 152 5.42 1.35 -7.41
C LYS A 152 6.25 1.16 -6.14
N VAL A 153 6.02 1.99 -5.12
CA VAL A 153 6.70 1.89 -3.82
C VAL A 153 6.49 0.52 -3.17
N HIS A 154 5.27 0.00 -3.21
CA HIS A 154 4.98 -1.33 -2.69
C HIS A 154 5.69 -2.42 -3.50
N GLY A 155 5.65 -2.32 -4.83
CA GLY A 155 6.31 -3.23 -5.75
C GLY A 155 7.82 -3.26 -5.58
N ASP A 156 8.46 -2.11 -5.35
CA ASP A 156 9.89 -2.02 -5.03
C ASP A 156 10.21 -2.77 -3.73
N GLY A 157 9.35 -2.63 -2.71
CA GLY A 157 9.46 -3.37 -1.45
C GLY A 157 9.33 -4.89 -1.65
N VAL A 158 8.36 -5.33 -2.47
CA VAL A 158 8.17 -6.74 -2.82
C VAL A 158 9.37 -7.30 -3.60
N ARG A 159 9.89 -6.56 -4.58
CA ARG A 159 11.08 -6.96 -5.34
C ARG A 159 12.30 -7.11 -4.45
N LYS A 160 12.50 -6.19 -3.50
CA LYS A 160 13.59 -6.26 -2.52
C LYS A 160 13.47 -7.49 -1.62
N GLU A 161 12.27 -7.77 -1.12
CA GLU A 161 12.01 -8.93 -0.26
C GLU A 161 12.18 -10.25 -1.03
N LEU A 162 11.77 -10.29 -2.30
CA LEU A 162 11.98 -11.45 -3.16
C LEU A 162 13.47 -11.74 -3.34
N ARG A 163 14.25 -10.72 -3.69
CA ARG A 163 15.71 -10.83 -3.86
C ARG A 163 16.39 -11.35 -2.59
N ARG A 164 16.02 -10.80 -1.42
CA ARG A 164 16.53 -11.25 -0.11
C ARG A 164 16.26 -12.75 0.11
N ARG A 165 15.04 -13.22 -0.18
CA ARG A 165 14.68 -14.64 0.00
C ARG A 165 15.38 -15.55 -1.01
N GLU A 166 15.64 -15.07 -2.22
CA GLU A 166 16.41 -15.80 -3.23
C GLU A 166 17.86 -15.98 -2.79
N GLU A 167 18.51 -14.91 -2.33
CA GLU A 167 19.86 -14.91 -1.77
C GLU A 167 19.98 -15.90 -0.60
N GLU A 168 19.12 -15.78 0.41
CA GLU A 168 19.06 -16.72 1.54
C GLU A 168 18.78 -18.16 1.10
N GLY A 169 18.00 -18.32 0.03
CA GLY A 169 17.70 -19.62 -0.55
C GLY A 169 18.90 -20.26 -1.24
N MET A 170 19.77 -19.47 -1.87
CA MET A 170 21.02 -19.92 -2.48
C MET A 170 22.05 -20.28 -1.41
N GLU A 171 22.29 -19.38 -0.45
CA GLU A 171 23.23 -19.62 0.66
C GLU A 171 22.90 -20.90 1.43
N ARG A 172 21.61 -21.14 1.70
CA ARG A 172 21.15 -22.38 2.36
C ARG A 172 21.42 -23.64 1.54
N ARG A 173 21.40 -23.57 0.21
CA ARG A 173 21.74 -24.72 -0.66
C ARG A 173 23.23 -24.96 -0.62
N ASP A 174 24.04 -23.90 -0.74
CA ASP A 174 25.50 -23.98 -0.76
C ASP A 174 26.02 -24.57 0.56
N LEU A 175 25.46 -24.12 1.71
CA LEU A 175 25.78 -24.68 3.02
C LEU A 175 25.44 -26.18 3.14
N LYS A 176 24.31 -26.61 2.55
CA LYS A 176 23.94 -28.04 2.56
C LYS A 176 24.90 -28.89 1.74
N ILE A 177 25.32 -28.38 0.58
CA ILE A 177 26.29 -29.05 -0.29
C ILE A 177 27.64 -29.17 0.43
N ALA A 178 28.15 -28.07 0.98
CA ALA A 178 29.41 -28.05 1.73
C ALA A 178 29.38 -29.00 2.95
N ASN A 179 28.27 -29.03 3.69
CA ASN A 179 28.10 -29.94 4.82
C ASN A 179 28.09 -31.41 4.39
N ALA A 180 27.42 -31.74 3.28
CA ALA A 180 27.40 -33.10 2.74
C ALA A 180 28.80 -33.55 2.29
N GLU A 181 29.55 -32.67 1.62
CA GLU A 181 30.94 -32.92 1.24
C GLU A 181 31.85 -33.13 2.45
N ALA A 182 31.68 -32.32 3.51
CA ALA A 182 32.43 -32.47 4.74
C ALA A 182 32.16 -33.82 5.42
N GLN A 183 30.90 -34.26 5.48
CA GLN A 183 30.53 -35.56 6.04
C GLN A 183 31.12 -36.73 5.24
N MET A 184 31.10 -36.65 3.90
CA MET A 184 31.73 -37.66 3.04
C MET A 184 33.24 -37.77 3.29
N LYS A 185 33.93 -36.66 3.55
CA LYS A 185 35.37 -36.66 3.87
C LYS A 185 35.69 -37.24 5.24
N ILE A 186 34.79 -37.10 6.22
CA ILE A 186 34.96 -37.66 7.58
C ILE A 186 34.71 -39.18 7.59
N THR A 187 33.83 -39.67 6.71
CA THR A 187 33.44 -41.09 6.66
C THR A 187 34.46 -41.94 5.89
N LYS A 188 35.43 -41.32 5.23
CA LYS A 188 36.44 -41.95 4.37
C LYS A 188 37.80 -41.95 5.06
#